data_AF-A0A1C4BLI3-F1
#
_entry.id   AF-A0A1C4BLI3-F1
#
_cell.length_a   1.000
_cell.length_b   1.000
_cell.length_c   1.000
_cell.angle_alpha   90.00
_cell.angle_beta   90.00
_cell.angle_gamma   90.00
#
_symmetry.space_group_name_H-M   'P 1'
#
loop_
_entity.id
_entity.type
_entity.pdbx_description
1 polymer ?
#
loop_
_entity_poly.entity_id
_entity_poly.type
_entity_poly.pdbx_seq_one_letter_code
_entity_poly.pdbx_strand_id
1 'polypeptide(L)'
;MIKAKKRIKAAASVYVVQSKEEVTSSIRNLGDIQRELIRLETEMNDKIAEITASYSSTIDLLKLKSTQLQTGIQIWCEANRDELTNGGKVKSANLITGEVQWRNRPPSCTIRGSESVIEALKELKLNRFIRTKEEINKEAILNEPNAVAHVPGITIKKDVEDFAIVPFEQEII
;
A
#
# COMPACT_ATOMS: atom_id res chain seq x y z
N MET A 1 38.82 -5.15 18.40
CA MET A 1 37.81 -4.55 19.32
C MET A 1 37.02 -3.50 18.56
N ILE A 2 35.76 -3.80 18.21
CA ILE A 2 34.88 -2.87 17.49
C ILE A 2 34.25 -1.93 18.53
N LYS A 3 34.57 -0.64 18.43
CA LYS A 3 34.08 0.39 19.35
C LYS A 3 32.58 0.59 19.10
N ALA A 4 31.74 0.15 20.03
CA ALA A 4 30.29 0.28 19.93
C ALA A 4 29.90 1.77 19.83
N LYS A 5 29.15 2.13 18.77
CA LYS A 5 28.63 3.48 18.54
C LYS A 5 27.60 3.78 19.64
N LYS A 6 27.99 4.61 20.61
CA LYS A 6 27.14 5.01 21.75
C LYS A 6 25.93 5.78 21.19
N ARG A 7 24.77 5.13 21.07
CA ARG A 7 23.50 5.79 20.75
C ARG A 7 23.17 6.73 21.91
N ILE A 8 23.29 8.03 21.67
CA ILE A 8 22.79 9.05 22.59
C ILE A 8 21.28 9.04 22.42
N LYS A 9 20.56 8.46 23.40
CA LYS A 9 19.13 8.69 23.54
C LYS A 9 18.99 10.11 24.07
N ALA A 10 18.63 11.07 23.22
CA ALA A 10 18.11 12.34 23.70
C ALA A 10 16.82 12.02 24.45
N ALA A 11 16.84 12.15 25.78
CA ALA A 11 15.59 12.16 26.54
C ALA A 11 14.84 13.40 26.08
N ALA A 12 13.65 13.21 25.48
CA ALA A 12 12.77 14.32 25.14
C ALA A 12 12.53 15.12 26.42
N SER A 13 12.76 16.43 26.38
CA SER A 13 12.41 17.33 27.47
C SER A 13 10.91 17.20 27.70
N VAL A 14 10.51 16.66 28.85
CA VAL A 14 9.10 16.51 29.20
C VAL A 14 8.54 17.91 29.47
N TYR A 15 7.63 18.38 28.63
CA TYR A 15 6.87 19.60 28.88
C TYR A 15 5.79 19.30 29.93
N VAL A 16 5.86 19.97 31.08
CA VAL A 16 4.94 19.75 32.20
C VAL A 16 4.31 21.08 32.60
N VAL A 17 2.98 21.13 32.56
CA VAL A 17 2.16 22.25 33.04
C VAL A 17 1.86 22.09 34.53
N GLN A 18 1.85 23.19 35.28
CA GLN A 18 1.75 23.19 36.74
C GLN A 18 0.43 23.80 37.26
N SER A 19 -0.37 24.42 36.40
CA SER A 19 -1.63 25.08 36.78
C SER A 19 -2.76 24.83 35.77
N LYS A 20 -4.01 25.03 36.21
CA LYS A 20 -5.20 24.89 35.35
C LYS A 20 -5.18 25.93 34.22
N GLU A 21 -4.69 27.11 34.51
CA GLU A 21 -4.52 28.22 33.57
C GLU A 21 -3.49 27.85 32.48
N GLU A 22 -2.37 27.23 32.86
CA GLU A 22 -1.36 26.70 31.93
C GLU A 22 -1.88 25.53 31.09
N VAL A 23 -2.68 24.64 31.67
CA VAL A 23 -3.34 23.57 30.92
C VAL A 23 -4.26 24.18 29.86
N THR A 24 -5.07 25.18 30.24
CA THR A 24 -6.02 25.84 29.33
C THR A 24 -5.30 26.55 28.18
N SER A 25 -4.21 27.27 28.47
CA SER A 25 -3.40 27.92 27.43
C SER A 25 -2.68 26.89 26.54
N SER A 26 -2.21 25.78 27.12
CA SER A 26 -1.57 24.70 26.37
C SER A 26 -2.53 23.97 25.43
N ILE A 27 -3.77 23.73 25.85
CA ILE A 27 -4.82 23.13 24.99
C ILE A 27 -5.12 24.08 23.82
N ARG A 28 -5.17 25.39 24.06
CA ARG A 28 -5.34 26.39 23.00
C ARG A 28 -4.18 26.31 21.99
N ASN A 29 -2.95 26.38 22.48
CA ASN A 29 -1.75 26.32 21.63
C ASN A 29 -1.67 24.99 20.86
N LEU A 30 -2.05 23.87 21.48
CA LEU A 30 -2.12 22.57 20.82
C LEU A 30 -3.12 22.61 19.66
N GLY A 31 -4.30 23.16 19.86
CA GLY A 31 -5.29 23.35 18.80
C GLY A 31 -4.79 24.25 17.66
N ASP A 32 -4.10 25.35 17.99
CA ASP A 32 -3.53 26.24 16.99
C ASP A 32 -2.46 25.53 16.14
N ILE A 33 -1.58 24.74 16.77
CA ILE A 33 -0.57 23.92 16.07
C ILE A 33 -1.24 22.84 15.21
N GLN A 34 -2.27 22.15 15.72
CA GLN A 34 -2.99 21.13 14.96
C GLN A 34 -3.65 21.71 13.71
N ARG A 35 -4.28 22.88 13.81
CA ARG A 35 -4.85 23.58 12.65
C ARG A 35 -3.78 24.01 11.65
N GLU A 36 -2.62 24.47 12.14
CA GLU A 36 -1.50 24.81 11.26
C GLU A 36 -0.92 23.59 10.53
N LEU A 37 -0.82 22.45 11.22
CA LEU A 37 -0.41 21.18 10.59
C LEU A 37 -1.37 20.79 9.47
N ILE A 38 -2.68 20.81 9.73
CA ILE A 38 -3.70 20.49 8.72
C ILE A 38 -3.61 21.45 7.54
N ARG A 39 -3.40 22.75 7.79
CA ARG A 39 -3.24 23.75 6.73
C ARG A 39 -2.03 23.46 5.84
N LEU A 40 -0.87 23.18 6.45
CA LEU A 40 0.36 22.85 5.70
C LEU A 40 0.22 21.54 4.94
N GLU A 41 -0.40 20.51 5.53
CA GLU A 41 -0.68 19.25 4.85
C GLU A 41 -1.61 19.44 3.64
N THR A 42 -2.64 20.29 3.79
CA THR A 42 -3.56 20.64 2.70
C THR A 42 -2.83 21.38 1.59
N GLU A 43 -2.05 22.42 1.91
CA GLU A 43 -1.25 23.17 0.93
C GLU A 43 -0.24 22.26 0.19
N MET A 44 0.38 21.32 0.91
CA MET A 44 1.26 20.33 0.32
C MET A 44 0.51 19.43 -0.67
N ASN A 45 -0.68 18.95 -0.30
CA ASN A 45 -1.50 18.10 -1.17
C ASN A 45 -1.98 18.85 -2.41
N ASP A 46 -2.34 20.12 -2.28
CA ASP A 46 -2.71 20.99 -3.42
C ASP A 46 -1.54 21.15 -4.39
N LYS A 47 -0.32 21.39 -3.87
CA LYS A 47 0.91 21.46 -4.68
C LYS A 47 1.22 20.13 -5.38
N ILE A 48 1.04 19.00 -4.68
CA ILE A 48 1.20 17.66 -5.30
C ILE A 48 0.19 17.47 -6.43
N ALA A 49 -1.06 17.89 -6.24
CA ALA A 49 -2.09 17.81 -7.26
C ALA A 49 -1.77 18.68 -8.48
N GLU A 50 -1.31 19.92 -8.27
CA GLU A 50 -0.89 20.83 -9.36
C GLU A 50 0.28 20.27 -10.15
N ILE A 51 1.33 19.78 -9.47
CA ILE A 51 2.48 19.15 -10.11
C ILE A 51 2.01 17.92 -10.92
N THR A 52 1.19 17.06 -10.33
CA THR A 52 0.67 15.87 -11.01
C THR A 52 -0.13 16.25 -12.25
N ALA A 53 -1.00 17.26 -12.15
CA ALA A 53 -1.80 17.75 -13.28
C ALA A 53 -0.92 18.30 -14.40
N SER A 54 0.10 19.10 -14.09
CA SER A 54 1.01 19.69 -15.08
C SER A 54 1.76 18.65 -15.92
N TYR A 55 2.12 17.51 -15.33
CA TYR A 55 2.82 16.44 -16.05
C TYR A 55 1.89 15.39 -16.66
N SER A 56 0.65 15.25 -16.16
CA SER A 56 -0.29 14.20 -16.58
C SER A 56 -0.49 14.16 -18.10
N SER A 57 -0.85 15.29 -18.71
CA SER A 57 -1.08 15.42 -20.15
C SER A 57 0.15 15.04 -20.99
N THR A 58 1.34 15.50 -20.60
CA THR A 58 2.58 15.17 -21.33
C THR A 58 2.94 13.70 -21.19
N ILE A 59 2.78 13.13 -19.98
CA ILE A 59 3.00 11.70 -19.74
C ILE A 59 2.05 10.86 -20.58
N ASP A 60 0.77 11.23 -20.65
CA ASP A 60 -0.23 10.47 -21.41
C ASP A 60 0.03 10.54 -22.92
N LEU A 61 0.45 11.70 -23.44
CA LEU A 61 0.88 11.83 -24.83
C LEU A 61 2.12 10.97 -25.13
N LEU A 62 3.11 10.94 -24.24
CA LEU A 62 4.31 10.12 -24.40
C LEU A 62 3.99 8.62 -24.31
N LYS A 63 3.11 8.21 -23.39
CA LYS A 63 2.60 6.83 -23.30
C LYS A 63 1.88 6.40 -24.58
N LEU A 64 1.04 7.27 -25.13
CA LEU A 64 0.34 6.99 -26.39
C LEU A 64 1.34 6.81 -27.54
N LYS A 65 2.28 7.74 -27.71
CA LYS A 65 3.33 7.63 -28.74
C LYS A 65 4.21 6.39 -28.56
N SER A 66 4.60 6.09 -27.32
CA SER A 66 5.38 4.89 -27.00
C SER A 66 4.62 3.61 -27.37
N THR A 67 3.32 3.55 -27.06
CA THR A 67 2.46 2.40 -27.40
C THR A 67 2.29 2.25 -28.91
N GLN A 68 2.12 3.35 -29.64
CA GLN A 68 2.02 3.36 -31.10
C GLN A 68 3.32 2.83 -31.74
N LEU A 69 4.48 3.34 -31.30
CA LEU A 69 5.78 2.88 -31.79
C LEU A 69 6.00 1.40 -31.47
N GLN A 70 5.72 0.98 -30.24
CA GLN A 70 5.84 -0.42 -29.83
C GLN A 70 4.95 -1.34 -30.68
N THR A 71 3.70 -0.94 -30.93
CA THR A 71 2.77 -1.69 -31.78
C THR A 71 3.28 -1.79 -33.21
N GLY A 72 3.78 -0.70 -33.79
CA GLY A 72 4.35 -0.70 -35.14
C GLY A 72 5.57 -1.61 -35.27
N ILE A 73 6.50 -1.54 -34.31
CA ILE A 73 7.67 -2.42 -34.24
C ILE A 73 7.22 -3.88 -34.11
N GLN A 74 6.27 -4.17 -33.21
CA GLN A 74 5.76 -5.52 -32.99
C GLN A 74 5.14 -6.10 -34.27
N ILE A 75 4.26 -5.37 -34.95
CA ILE A 75 3.61 -5.82 -36.19
C ILE A 75 4.66 -6.18 -37.25
N TRP A 76 5.68 -5.33 -37.44
CA TRP A 76 6.73 -5.59 -38.42
C TRP A 76 7.60 -6.79 -38.02
N CYS A 77 8.00 -6.90 -36.74
CA CYS A 77 8.79 -8.02 -36.25
C CYS A 77 8.03 -9.36 -36.30
N GLU A 78 6.71 -9.35 -36.09
CA GLU A 78 5.86 -10.54 -36.22
C GLU A 78 5.71 -10.96 -37.68
N ALA A 79 5.53 -10.00 -38.60
CA ALA A 79 5.44 -10.27 -40.03
C ALA A 79 6.75 -10.82 -40.62
N ASN A 80 7.91 -10.36 -40.13
CA ASN A 80 9.24 -10.77 -40.60
C ASN A 80 9.92 -11.78 -39.64
N ARG A 81 9.13 -12.46 -38.81
CA ARG A 81 9.66 -13.30 -37.74
C ARG A 81 10.57 -14.40 -38.25
N ASP A 82 10.20 -15.08 -39.33
CA ASP A 82 10.98 -16.20 -39.86
C ASP A 82 12.35 -15.75 -40.38
N GLU A 83 12.41 -14.59 -41.04
CA GLU A 83 13.67 -14.00 -41.49
C GLU A 83 14.56 -13.62 -40.30
N LEU A 84 13.97 -12.93 -39.31
CA LEU A 84 14.68 -12.46 -38.12
C LEU A 84 15.17 -13.59 -37.20
N THR A 85 14.54 -14.76 -37.26
CA THR A 85 14.82 -15.89 -36.36
C THR A 85 15.48 -17.08 -37.04
N ASN A 86 15.92 -16.95 -38.30
CA ASN A 86 16.44 -18.05 -39.13
C ASN A 86 15.46 -19.25 -39.17
N GLY A 87 14.18 -18.98 -39.40
CA GLY A 87 13.09 -19.96 -39.36
C GLY A 87 12.81 -20.50 -37.97
N GLY A 88 12.95 -19.66 -36.93
CA GLY A 88 12.66 -20.02 -35.54
C GLY A 88 13.81 -20.71 -34.78
N LYS A 89 15.02 -20.77 -35.33
CA LYS A 89 16.21 -21.34 -34.67
C LYS A 89 16.69 -20.49 -33.49
N VAL A 90 16.51 -19.18 -33.56
CA VAL A 90 16.80 -18.24 -32.46
C VAL A 90 15.53 -17.51 -32.04
N LYS A 91 15.48 -17.01 -30.80
CA LYS A 91 14.33 -16.25 -30.27
C LYS A 91 14.68 -14.79 -30.03
N SER A 92 15.67 -14.27 -30.74
CA SER A 92 16.04 -12.88 -30.69
C SER A 92 16.56 -12.40 -32.04
N ALA A 93 16.50 -11.09 -32.24
CA ALA A 93 17.04 -10.40 -33.40
C ALA A 93 17.76 -9.13 -32.92
N ASN A 94 19.04 -9.02 -33.24
CA ASN A 94 19.84 -7.85 -32.92
C ASN A 94 19.77 -6.86 -34.09
N LEU A 95 19.33 -5.64 -33.80
CA LEU A 95 19.24 -4.51 -34.73
C LEU A 95 20.29 -3.48 -34.35
N ILE A 96 20.63 -2.59 -35.27
CA ILE A 96 21.70 -1.58 -35.08
C ILE A 96 21.46 -0.73 -33.81
N THR A 97 20.20 -0.46 -33.46
CA THR A 97 19.79 0.41 -32.35
C THR A 97 19.21 -0.34 -31.15
N GLY A 98 19.15 -1.68 -31.17
CA GLY A 98 18.57 -2.45 -30.07
C GLY A 98 18.26 -3.89 -30.43
N GLU A 99 17.70 -4.65 -29.49
CA GLU A 99 17.39 -6.06 -29.68
C GLU A 99 15.89 -6.32 -29.48
N VAL A 100 15.33 -7.23 -30.29
CA VAL A 100 13.98 -7.76 -30.14
C VAL A 100 14.07 -9.21 -29.70
N GLN A 101 13.28 -9.61 -28.71
CA GLN A 101 13.28 -10.97 -28.17
C GLN A 101 11.86 -11.53 -28.07
N TRP A 102 11.69 -12.78 -28.47
CA TRP A 102 10.46 -13.54 -28.29
C TRP A 102 10.57 -14.40 -27.04
N ARG A 103 9.76 -14.09 -26.04
CA ARG A 103 9.71 -14.84 -24.77
C ARG A 103 8.35 -15.49 -24.60
N ASN A 104 8.36 -16.75 -24.17
CA ASN A 104 7.14 -17.39 -23.69
C ASN A 104 6.84 -16.82 -22.30
N ARG A 105 5.67 -16.22 -22.13
CA ARG A 105 5.21 -15.88 -20.78
C ARG A 105 5.01 -17.18 -19.99
N PRO A 106 5.39 -17.21 -18.69
CA PRO A 106 5.04 -18.34 -17.85
C PRO A 106 3.51 -18.50 -17.84
N PRO A 107 2.99 -19.74 -17.68
CA PRO A 107 1.56 -19.97 -17.63
C PRO A 107 0.89 -19.07 -16.58
N SER A 108 -0.14 -18.34 -16.97
CA SER A 108 -1.00 -17.57 -16.07
C SER A 108 -2.33 -18.30 -15.87
N CYS A 109 -2.89 -18.20 -14.67
CA CYS A 109 -4.22 -18.72 -14.36
C CYS A 109 -5.18 -17.54 -14.16
N THR A 110 -6.33 -17.57 -14.82
CA THR A 110 -7.41 -16.60 -14.62
C THR A 110 -8.63 -17.33 -14.07
N ILE A 111 -9.19 -16.83 -12.98
CA ILE A 111 -10.33 -17.41 -12.28
C ILE A 111 -11.50 -16.45 -12.45
N ARG A 112 -12.65 -16.95 -12.90
CA ARG A 112 -13.92 -16.20 -12.98
C ARG A 112 -14.94 -16.87 -12.08
N GLY A 113 -15.62 -16.10 -11.23
CA GLY A 113 -16.50 -16.67 -10.21
C GLY A 113 -15.70 -17.46 -9.17
N SER A 114 -14.87 -16.76 -8.39
CA SER A 114 -14.00 -17.41 -7.41
C SER A 114 -14.75 -18.32 -6.43
N GLU A 115 -15.96 -17.94 -6.03
CA GLU A 115 -16.78 -18.69 -5.07
C GLU A 115 -17.26 -20.03 -5.64
N SER A 116 -17.82 -20.04 -6.85
CA SER A 116 -18.25 -21.28 -7.51
C SER A 116 -17.07 -22.20 -7.84
N VAL A 117 -15.92 -21.61 -8.20
CA VAL A 117 -14.68 -22.37 -8.40
C VAL A 117 -14.20 -22.99 -7.08
N ILE A 118 -14.28 -22.27 -5.96
CA ILE A 118 -13.92 -22.82 -4.64
C ILE A 118 -14.88 -23.95 -4.26
N GLU A 119 -16.18 -23.81 -4.49
CA GLU A 119 -17.18 -24.84 -4.21
C GLU A 119 -16.93 -26.10 -5.04
N ALA A 120 -16.75 -25.96 -6.36
CA ALA A 120 -16.40 -27.07 -7.23
C ALA A 120 -15.08 -27.75 -6.83
N LEU A 121 -14.07 -26.96 -6.42
CA LEU A 121 -12.81 -27.51 -5.90
C LEU A 121 -13.02 -28.29 -4.59
N LYS A 122 -13.93 -27.87 -3.71
CA LYS A 122 -14.30 -28.60 -2.48
C LYS A 122 -15.04 -29.90 -2.82
N GLU A 123 -16.02 -29.86 -3.72
CA GLU A 123 -16.77 -31.04 -4.18
C GLU A 123 -15.83 -32.10 -4.79
N LEU A 124 -14.88 -31.65 -5.62
CA LEU A 124 -13.86 -32.50 -6.23
C LEU A 124 -12.72 -32.90 -5.26
N LYS A 125 -12.79 -32.47 -3.99
CA LYS A 125 -11.78 -32.74 -2.96
C LYS A 125 -10.37 -32.26 -3.34
N LEU A 126 -10.26 -31.23 -4.16
CA LEU A 126 -9.01 -30.66 -4.63
C LEU A 126 -8.48 -29.56 -3.68
N ASN A 127 -8.43 -29.89 -2.38
CA ASN A 127 -8.11 -28.94 -1.32
C ASN A 127 -6.72 -28.29 -1.45
N ARG A 128 -5.78 -28.94 -2.15
CA ARG A 128 -4.43 -28.36 -2.42
C ARG A 128 -4.45 -27.05 -3.22
N PHE A 129 -5.55 -26.74 -3.92
CA PHE A 129 -5.72 -25.50 -4.67
C PHE A 129 -6.51 -24.44 -3.90
N ILE A 130 -7.00 -24.77 -2.70
CA ILE A 130 -7.73 -23.86 -1.83
C ILE A 130 -6.77 -23.44 -0.72
N ARG A 131 -6.56 -22.13 -0.57
CA ARG A 131 -5.81 -21.57 0.57
C ARG A 131 -6.79 -21.16 1.65
N THR A 132 -6.66 -21.75 2.82
CA THR A 132 -7.42 -21.37 4.02
C THR A 132 -6.56 -20.45 4.88
N LYS A 133 -7.14 -19.33 5.33
CA LYS A 133 -6.55 -18.44 6.33
C LYS A 133 -7.40 -18.55 7.59
N GLU A 134 -6.79 -18.99 8.67
CA GLU A 134 -7.43 -18.98 9.98
C GLU A 134 -7.06 -17.67 10.68
N GLU A 135 -8.08 -16.92 11.09
CA GLU A 135 -7.93 -15.68 11.83
C GLU A 135 -8.68 -15.77 13.14
N ILE A 136 -8.11 -15.15 14.18
CA ILE A 136 -8.73 -15.10 15.50
C ILE A 136 -9.90 -14.13 15.43
N ASN A 137 -11.11 -14.63 15.70
CA ASN A 137 -12.29 -13.79 15.81
C ASN A 137 -12.32 -13.09 17.18
N LYS A 138 -11.80 -11.86 17.21
CA LYS A 138 -11.76 -11.03 18.43
C LYS A 138 -13.16 -10.61 18.90
N GLU A 139 -14.11 -10.43 18.00
CA GLU A 139 -15.49 -10.05 18.37
C GLU A 139 -16.18 -11.19 19.13
N ALA A 140 -16.04 -12.43 18.65
CA ALA A 140 -16.56 -13.61 19.34
C ALA A 140 -15.92 -13.77 20.74
N ILE A 141 -14.61 -13.54 20.85
CA ILE A 141 -13.88 -13.53 22.14
C ILE A 141 -14.43 -12.47 23.10
N LEU A 142 -14.78 -11.28 22.60
CA LEU A 142 -15.36 -10.21 23.41
C LEU A 142 -16.82 -10.48 23.80
N ASN A 143 -17.58 -11.19 22.97
CA ASN A 143 -18.94 -11.62 23.26
C ASN A 143 -18.98 -12.75 24.31
N GLU A 144 -18.01 -13.66 24.29
CA GLU A 144 -17.90 -14.76 25.26
C GLU A 144 -16.54 -14.80 26.00
N PRO A 145 -16.19 -13.77 26.82
CA PRO A 145 -14.87 -13.66 27.43
C PRO A 145 -14.51 -14.82 28.35
N ASN A 146 -15.52 -15.41 29.01
CA ASN A 146 -15.33 -16.49 29.97
C ASN A 146 -14.94 -17.81 29.29
N ALA A 147 -15.39 -18.04 28.06
CA ALA A 147 -15.11 -19.26 27.31
C ALA A 147 -13.63 -19.39 26.93
N VAL A 148 -12.93 -18.26 26.82
CA VAL A 148 -11.54 -18.16 26.38
C VAL A 148 -10.57 -17.71 27.47
N ALA A 149 -11.05 -17.56 28.71
CA ALA A 149 -10.27 -17.06 29.85
C ALA A 149 -9.02 -17.90 30.17
N HIS A 150 -9.03 -19.19 29.83
CA HIS A 150 -7.94 -20.12 30.10
C HIS A 150 -7.02 -20.36 28.89
N VAL A 151 -7.27 -19.68 27.77
CA VAL A 151 -6.48 -19.86 26.54
C VAL A 151 -5.19 -19.03 26.63
N PRO A 152 -4.00 -19.66 26.63
CA PRO A 152 -2.74 -18.93 26.68
C PRO A 152 -2.60 -17.96 25.49
N GLY A 153 -2.25 -16.71 25.78
CA GLY A 153 -2.04 -15.68 24.77
C GLY A 153 -3.25 -14.77 24.47
N ILE A 154 -4.41 -15.03 25.07
CA ILE A 154 -5.57 -14.12 25.00
C ILE A 154 -5.61 -13.28 26.28
N THR A 155 -5.37 -11.98 26.14
CA THR A 155 -5.51 -11.00 27.23
C THR A 155 -6.60 -10.00 26.89
N ILE A 156 -7.66 -9.98 27.68
CA ILE A 156 -8.75 -9.01 27.55
C ILE A 156 -8.50 -7.90 28.57
N LYS A 157 -8.08 -6.72 28.08
CA LYS A 157 -7.98 -5.54 28.91
C LYS A 157 -9.37 -4.94 29.07
N LYS A 158 -9.84 -4.81 30.30
CA LYS A 158 -11.08 -4.10 30.66
C LYS A 158 -10.71 -2.85 31.44
N ASP A 159 -11.60 -1.85 31.37
CA ASP A 159 -11.53 -0.65 32.20
C ASP A 159 -10.21 0.13 32.02
N VAL A 160 -9.71 0.17 30.78
CA VAL A 160 -8.60 1.06 30.41
C VAL A 160 -9.20 2.44 30.13
N GLU A 161 -8.88 3.40 30.99
CA GLU A 161 -9.22 4.79 30.77
C GLU A 161 -8.23 5.42 29.79
N ASP A 162 -8.76 5.93 28.67
CA ASP A 162 -7.98 6.71 27.72
C ASP A 162 -8.07 8.21 28.08
N PHE A 163 -6.92 8.88 28.08
CA PHE A 163 -6.85 10.31 28.22
C PHE A 163 -6.87 10.97 26.84
N ALA A 164 -7.84 11.86 26.60
CA ALA A 164 -7.96 12.61 25.36
C ALA A 164 -7.97 14.12 25.64
N ILE A 165 -7.26 14.88 24.79
CA ILE A 165 -7.36 16.34 24.72
C ILE A 165 -8.04 16.65 23.40
N VAL A 166 -9.18 17.34 23.46
CA VAL A 166 -9.91 17.81 22.29
C VAL A 166 -9.90 19.35 22.34
N PRO A 167 -9.00 20.01 21.61
CA PRO A 167 -9.03 21.46 21.48
C PRO A 167 -10.34 21.90 20.83
N PHE A 168 -10.82 23.09 21.18
CA PHE A 168 -12.04 23.62 20.58
C PHE A 168 -11.85 23.89 19.08
N GLU A 169 -12.79 23.39 18.29
CA GLU A 169 -12.93 23.66 16.85
C GLU A 169 -14.32 24.21 16.59
N GLN A 170 -14.40 25.29 15.82
CA GLN A 170 -15.68 25.83 15.37
C GLN A 170 -15.98 25.24 13.99
N GLU A 171 -17.00 24.40 13.91
CA GLU A 171 -17.54 23.97 12.62
C GLU A 171 -18.25 25.15 11.96
N ILE A 172 -17.81 25.50 10.75
CA ILE A 172 -18.53 26.44 9.90
C ILE A 172 -19.56 25.61 9.12
N ILE A 173 -20.85 25.80 9.45
CA ILE A 173 -22.00 25.23 8.74
C ILE A 173 -22.14 25.88 7.35
#